data_AF-A0A1Z5HPJ4-F1
#
_entry.id   AF-A0A1Z5HPJ4-F1
#
_cell.length_a   1.000
_cell.length_b   1.000
_cell.length_c   1.000
_cell.angle_alpha   90.00
_cell.angle_beta   90.00
_cell.angle_gamma   90.00
#
_symmetry.space_group_name_H-M   'P 1'
#
loop_
_entity.id
_entity.type
_entity.pdbx_description
1 polymer ?
#
loop_
_entity_poly.entity_id
_entity_poly.type
_entity_poly.pdbx_seq_one_letter_code
_entity_poly.pdbx_strand_id
1 'polypeptide(L)' 'MEDLRCLCGKIVSQFEGNCIVIKCRHCKRYLVIKTKGIHREEKGRFNPTAG' A
#
# COMPACT_ATOMS: atom_id res chain seq x y z
N MET A 1 4.50 1.68 13.10
CA MET A 1 3.67 1.19 11.97
C MET A 1 3.16 2.41 11.22
N GLU A 2 3.42 2.51 9.91
CA GLU A 2 3.02 3.66 9.08
C GLU A 2 1.87 3.27 8.14
N ASP A 3 0.83 4.11 8.06
CA ASP A 3 -0.31 3.88 7.17
C ASP A 3 0.01 4.38 5.75
N LEU A 4 -0.17 3.50 4.75
CA LEU A 4 -0.33 3.91 3.36
C LEU A 4 -1.79 4.23 3.10
N ARG A 5 -2.07 5.48 2.74
CA ARG A 5 -3.41 5.92 2.42
C ARG A 5 -3.55 6.15 0.92
N CYS A 6 -4.70 5.73 0.39
CA CYS A 6 -5.16 6.20 -0.90
C CYS A 6 -5.45 7.70 -0.83
N LEU A 7 -5.46 8.39 -1.96
CA LEU A 7 -5.87 9.80 -2.05
C LEU A 7 -7.28 10.06 -1.49
N CYS A 8 -8.16 9.05 -1.48
CA CYS A 8 -9.46 9.13 -0.84
C CYS A 8 -9.42 9.03 0.71
N GLY A 9 -8.24 9.01 1.31
CA GLY A 9 -8.03 8.95 2.77
C GLY A 9 -8.11 7.55 3.38
N LYS A 10 -8.57 6.54 2.62
CA LYS A 10 -8.69 5.15 3.09
C LYS A 10 -7.31 4.49 3.21
N ILE A 11 -7.09 3.73 4.28
CA ILE A 11 -5.89 2.91 4.46
C ILE A 11 -5.92 1.77 3.43
N VAL A 12 -4.84 1.65 2.67
CA VAL A 12 -4.61 0.59 1.67
C VAL A 12 -3.72 -0.50 2.28
N SER A 13 -2.64 -0.09 2.95
CA SER A 13 -1.69 -0.98 3.58
C SER A 13 -1.03 -0.31 4.78
N GLN A 14 -0.34 -1.11 5.58
CA GLN A 14 0.49 -0.63 6.68
C GLN A 14 1.91 -1.15 6.51
N PHE A 15 2.88 -0.34 6.89
CA PHE A 15 4.30 -0.67 6.85
C PHE A 15 4.87 -0.82 8.25
N GLU A 16 5.71 -1.83 8.41
CA GLU A 16 6.53 -2.03 9.60
C GLU A 16 7.91 -2.54 9.17
N GLY A 17 8.89 -1.64 9.15
CA GLY A 17 10.22 -1.94 8.58
C GLY A 17 10.11 -2.38 7.12
N ASN A 18 10.55 -3.60 6.83
CA ASN A 18 10.48 -4.21 5.50
C ASN A 18 9.24 -5.12 5.30
N CYS A 19 8.25 -5.01 6.18
CA CYS A 19 6.99 -5.73 6.07
C CYS A 19 5.87 -4.80 5.60
N ILE A 20 5.09 -5.28 4.64
CA ILE A 20 3.88 -4.63 4.15
C ILE A 20 2.70 -5.51 4.52
N VAL A 21 1.74 -4.95 5.27
CA VAL A 21 0.50 -5.61 5.66
C VAL A 21 -0.64 -5.00 4.86
N ILE A 22 -1.32 -5.81 4.06
CA ILE A 22 -2.47 -5.39 3.24
C ILE A 22 -3.70 -6.14 3.75
N LYS A 23 -4.73 -5.41 4.14
CA LYS A 23 -6.04 -6.00 4.47
C LYS A 23 -6.98 -5.84 3.29
N CYS A 24 -7.38 -6.94 2.68
CA CYS A 24 -8.36 -6.88 1.59
C CYS A 24 -9.76 -6.59 2.14
N ARG A 25 -10.41 -5.53 1.66
CA ARG A 25 -11.78 -5.17 2.05
C ARG A 25 -12.81 -6.21 1.64
N HIS A 26 -12.63 -6.89 0.51
CA HIS A 26 -13.59 -7.85 -0.03
C HIS A 26 -13.59 -9.17 0.73
N CYS A 27 -12.41 -9.79 0.91
CA CYS A 27 -12.31 -11.11 1.55
C CYS A 27 -12.00 -11.03 3.05
N LYS A 28 -11.70 -9.85 3.59
CA LYS A 28 -11.32 -9.60 5.00
C LYS A 28 -10.05 -10.34 5.45
N ARG A 29 -9.25 -10.86 4.52
CA ARG A 29 -7.97 -11.54 4.79
C ARG A 29 -6.79 -10.57 4.79
N TYR A 30 -5.73 -10.96 5.49
CA TYR A 30 -4.46 -10.24 5.51
C TYR A 30 -3.47 -10.88 4.54
N LEU A 31 -2.81 -10.06 3.74
CA LEU A 31 -1.64 -10.42 2.96
C LEU A 31 -0.43 -9.75 3.60
N VAL A 32 0.60 -10.53 3.94
CA VAL A 32 1.84 -10.03 4.52
C VAL A 32 2.96 -10.25 3.52
N ILE A 33 3.59 -9.17 3.07
CA ILE A 33 4.71 -9.21 2.14
C ILE A 33 5.96 -8.81 2.91
N LYS A 34 6.95 -9.71 2.96
CA LYS A 34 8.28 -9.43 3.52
C LYS A 34 9.24 -9.12 2.38
N THR A 35 9.92 -8.00 2.45
CA THR A 35 10.91 -7.60 1.44
C THR A 35 12.30 -7.48 2.06
N LYS A 36 13.35 -7.38 1.23
CA LYS A 36 14.71 -7.07 1.69
C LYS A 36 14.92 -5.57 1.95
N GLY A 37 13.97 -4.73 1.53
CA GLY A 37 14.02 -3.29 1.59
C GLY A 37 12.81 -2.69 0.88
N ILE A 38 12.42 -1.47 1.25
CA ILE A 38 11.33 -0.72 0.62
C ILE A 38 11.90 0.63 0.19
N HIS A 39 11.79 0.95 -1.11
CA HIS A 39 12.17 2.25 -1.65
C HIS A 39 10.90 3.06 -1.94
N ARG A 40 10.79 4.26 -1.36
CA ARG A 40 9.70 5.18 -1.69
C ARG A 40 10.12 5.98 -2.92
N GLU A 41 9.41 5.79 -4.02
CA GLU A 41 9.49 6.68 -5.17
C GLU A 41 8.33 7.68 -5.11
N GLU A 42 8.64 8.97 -5.22
CA GLU A 42 7.63 10.02 -5.38
C GLU A 42 7.27 10.13 -6.87
N LYS A 43 6.32 9.32 -7.34
CA LYS A 43 5.79 9.45 -8.70
C LYS A 43 4.51 10.29 -8.70
N GLY A 44 4.49 11.31 -9.57
CA GLY A 44 3.32 12.14 -9.85
C GLY A 44 2.10 11.33 -10.31
N ARG A 45 0.94 11.98 -10.26
CA ARG A 45 -0.41 11.42 -10.43
C ARG A 45 -0.48 10.31 -11.51
N PHE A 46 -0.69 9.06 -11.09
CA PHE A 46 -1.08 7.96 -11.97
C PHE A 46 -2.53 8.18 -12.43
N ASN A 47 -2.75 8.45 -13.72
CA ASN A 47 -4.08 8.63 -14.31
C ASN A 47 -4.48 7.38 -15.11
N PRO A 48 -5.32 6.49 -14.57
CA PRO A 48 -5.63 5.19 -15.18
C PRO A 48 -6.56 5.27 -16.41
N THR A 49 -7.04 6.47 -16.79
CA THR A 49 -7.95 6.66 -17.94
C THR A 49 -7.24 7.03 -19.24
N ALA A 50 -5.91 6.97 -19.31
CA ALA A 50 -5.18 7.06 -20.57
C ALA A 50 -5.10 5.66 -21.21
N GLY A 51 -6.17 5.27 -21.89
CA GLY A 51 -6.29 4.04 -22.68
C GLY A 51 -7.24 4.26 -23.84
#